data_AF-A0A973FB31-F1
#
_entry.id   AF-A0A973FB31-F1
#
_cell.length_a   1.000
_cell.length_b   1.000
_cell.length_c   1.000
_cell.angle_alpha   90.00
_cell.angle_beta   90.00
_cell.angle_gamma   90.00
#
_symmetry.space_group_name_H-M   'P 1'
#
loop_
_entity.id
_entity.type
_entity.pdbx_description
1 polymer ?
#
loop_
_entity_poly.entity_id
_entity_poly.type
_entity_poly.pdbx_seq_one_letter_code
_entity_poly.pdbx_strand_id
1 'polypeptide(L)'
;GDPPLFLGFLKGVPFFWVLPKVFLPWLLSLFLLIGVFMLLDARAGKAGASDEPDSGGVEVNGRRNFLYLAVIIGSVFLDPAVIPGFPSLQEMFHLPFGIREVIMSGVAVAAYLTSNKDALKGNEFNFEPIREVALLFIGIFATMIPALELIGSFASRHAGDFSVTRFYWMTGLLSGVLDNAPTYINFLAAAAGKFGIDIASVADIRNFAAGISSPVPGDVTSDVYLTAISIASVFFGALTYIGNAPNFMVRNIAAQAEADVPDFLEYVYKYSIPVLIPLFLVVWLLFFNI
;
A
#
# COMPACT_ATOMS: atom_id res chain seq x y z
N GLY A 1 -3.73 1.58 -6.82
CA GLY A 1 -2.49 1.94 -6.13
C GLY A 1 -2.57 1.41 -4.73
N ASP A 2 -1.47 0.91 -4.18
CA ASP A 2 -1.42 0.49 -2.79
C ASP A 2 -1.59 1.73 -1.88
N PRO A 3 -2.50 1.72 -0.86
CA PRO A 3 -2.75 2.88 0.00
C PRO A 3 -1.51 3.59 0.57
N PRO A 4 -0.43 2.91 0.99
CA PRO A 4 0.81 3.53 1.48
C PRO A 4 1.41 4.55 0.52
N LEU A 5 1.55 4.18 -0.76
CA LEU A 5 2.21 5.01 -1.77
C LEU A 5 1.34 6.20 -2.16
N PHE A 6 0.01 6.02 -2.09
CA PHE A 6 -0.92 7.13 -2.26
C PHE A 6 -0.81 8.13 -1.11
N LEU A 7 -0.67 7.68 0.13
CA LEU A 7 -0.41 8.58 1.27
C LEU A 7 0.92 9.33 1.13
N GLY A 8 1.96 8.68 0.61
CA GLY A 8 3.21 9.35 0.24
C GLY A 8 2.99 10.47 -0.78
N PHE A 9 2.19 10.21 -1.81
CA PHE A 9 1.81 11.22 -2.79
C PHE A 9 1.08 12.41 -2.15
N LEU A 10 0.11 12.16 -1.26
CA LEU A 10 -0.57 13.23 -0.52
C LEU A 10 0.37 14.05 0.37
N LYS A 11 1.48 13.46 0.84
CA LYS A 11 2.52 14.13 1.62
C LYS A 11 3.54 14.88 0.78
N GLY A 12 3.56 14.72 -0.55
CA GLY A 12 4.42 15.46 -1.46
C GLY A 12 5.40 14.63 -2.28
N VAL A 13 5.41 13.29 -2.12
CA VAL A 13 6.19 12.41 -3.01
C VAL A 13 5.62 12.52 -4.43
N PRO A 14 6.42 12.81 -5.47
CA PRO A 14 5.88 12.95 -6.82
C PRO A 14 5.20 11.67 -7.30
N PHE A 15 4.05 11.78 -7.97
CA PHE A 15 3.25 10.61 -8.39
C PHE A 15 4.06 9.58 -9.18
N PHE A 16 4.86 10.05 -10.14
CA PHE A 16 5.67 9.19 -11.00
C PHE A 16 7.00 8.79 -10.38
N TRP A 17 7.33 9.22 -9.15
CA TRP A 17 8.57 8.85 -8.45
C TRP A 17 8.70 7.34 -8.22
N VAL A 18 7.56 6.69 -7.92
CA VAL A 18 7.51 5.24 -7.62
C VAL A 18 7.96 4.41 -8.81
N LEU A 19 7.63 4.81 -10.04
CA LEU A 19 7.93 4.03 -11.24
C LEU A 19 9.45 3.77 -11.37
N PRO A 20 10.34 4.76 -11.54
CA PRO A 20 11.76 4.48 -11.69
C PRO A 20 12.41 3.90 -10.42
N LYS A 21 11.91 4.22 -9.22
CA LYS A 21 12.55 3.87 -7.94
C LYS A 21 12.20 2.47 -7.43
N VAL A 22 10.97 2.02 -7.67
CA VAL A 22 10.44 0.77 -7.11
C VAL A 22 10.29 -0.32 -8.19
N PHE A 23 10.29 0.03 -9.47
CA PHE A 23 9.99 -0.92 -10.55
C PHE A 23 10.91 -2.14 -10.56
N LEU A 24 12.22 -1.98 -10.38
CA LEU A 24 13.14 -3.11 -10.43
C LEU A 24 12.98 -4.07 -9.23
N PRO A 25 12.95 -3.60 -7.96
CA PRO A 25 12.61 -4.45 -6.82
C PRO A 25 11.24 -5.13 -6.93
N TRP A 26 10.23 -4.41 -7.44
CA TRP A 26 8.90 -4.96 -7.70
C TRP A 26 8.92 -6.07 -8.75
N LEU A 27 9.57 -5.82 -9.88
CA LEU A 27 9.66 -6.78 -10.98
C LEU A 27 10.40 -8.05 -10.53
N LEU A 28 11.51 -7.90 -9.81
CA LEU A 28 12.24 -9.01 -9.22
C LEU A 28 11.34 -9.84 -8.30
N SER A 29 10.64 -9.17 -7.37
CA SER A 29 9.76 -9.84 -6.41
C SER A 29 8.63 -10.58 -7.11
N LEU A 30 8.05 -9.97 -8.14
CA LEU A 30 7.01 -10.58 -8.96
C LEU A 30 7.51 -11.87 -9.64
N PHE A 31 8.67 -11.82 -10.30
CA PHE A 31 9.24 -13.00 -10.95
C PHE A 31 9.61 -14.11 -9.97
N LEU A 32 10.18 -13.77 -8.81
CA LEU A 32 10.50 -14.75 -7.78
C LEU A 32 9.23 -15.42 -7.23
N LEU A 33 8.18 -14.65 -6.92
CA LEU A 33 6.91 -15.20 -6.43
C LEU A 33 6.21 -16.06 -7.47
N ILE A 34 6.14 -15.60 -8.73
CA ILE A 34 5.58 -16.40 -9.83
C ILE A 34 6.39 -17.69 -10.00
N GLY A 35 7.72 -17.61 -9.94
CA GLY A 35 8.59 -18.79 -10.01
C GLY A 35 8.31 -19.80 -8.90
N VAL A 36 8.21 -19.34 -7.65
CA VAL A 36 7.84 -20.20 -6.51
C VAL A 36 6.44 -20.80 -6.70
N PHE A 37 5.46 -19.98 -7.07
CA PHE A 37 4.10 -20.43 -7.34
C PHE A 37 4.07 -21.52 -8.41
N MET A 38 4.71 -21.30 -9.56
CA MET A 38 4.78 -22.29 -10.64
C MET A 38 5.46 -23.59 -10.21
N LEU A 39 6.50 -23.52 -9.37
CA LEU A 39 7.16 -24.71 -8.83
C LEU A 39 6.26 -25.50 -7.87
N LEU A 40 5.49 -24.81 -7.03
CA LEU A 40 4.54 -25.45 -6.13
C LEU A 40 3.37 -26.05 -6.90
N ASP A 41 2.80 -25.33 -7.87
CA ASP A 41 1.72 -25.77 -8.73
C ASP A 41 2.11 -27.00 -9.56
N ALA A 42 3.30 -26.98 -10.19
CA ALA A 42 3.82 -28.13 -10.92
C ALA A 42 4.06 -29.36 -10.03
N ARG A 43 4.39 -29.17 -8.75
CA ARG A 43 4.56 -30.27 -7.78
C ARG A 43 3.23 -30.81 -7.25
N ALA A 44 2.23 -29.96 -7.10
CA ALA A 44 0.89 -30.36 -6.67
C ALA A 44 0.21 -31.24 -7.74
N GLY A 45 0.58 -31.07 -9.01
CA GLY A 45 0.03 -31.83 -10.13
C GLY A 45 -1.40 -31.41 -10.45
N LYS A 46 -2.06 -32.12 -11.39
CA LYS A 46 -3.48 -31.88 -11.69
C LYS A 46 -4.35 -32.45 -10.57
N ALA A 47 -4.62 -31.66 -9.53
CA ALA A 47 -5.64 -32.02 -8.56
C ALA A 47 -7.02 -31.87 -9.21
N GLY A 48 -7.61 -32.99 -9.64
CA GLY A 48 -9.05 -33.12 -9.90
C GLY A 48 -9.70 -32.01 -10.72
N ALA A 49 -9.07 -31.54 -11.80
CA ALA A 49 -9.79 -30.72 -12.77
C ALA A 49 -10.95 -31.57 -13.31
N SER A 50 -12.18 -31.22 -12.95
CA SER A 50 -13.36 -31.82 -13.55
C SER A 50 -13.28 -31.59 -15.05
N ASP A 51 -13.22 -32.67 -15.83
CA ASP A 51 -13.36 -32.64 -17.30
C ASP A 51 -14.77 -32.23 -17.76
N GLU A 52 -15.62 -31.75 -16.84
CA GLU A 52 -16.87 -31.12 -17.21
C GLU A 52 -16.56 -29.84 -17.99
N PRO A 53 -17.01 -29.72 -19.24
CA PRO A 53 -16.88 -28.48 -19.97
C PRO A 53 -17.70 -27.44 -19.19
N ASP A 54 -17.00 -26.45 -18.64
CA ASP A 54 -17.64 -25.28 -18.04
C ASP A 54 -18.44 -24.58 -19.14
N SER A 55 -19.71 -24.97 -19.24
CA SER A 55 -20.64 -24.54 -20.29
C SER A 55 -21.29 -23.19 -19.96
N GLY A 56 -20.92 -22.59 -18.83
CA GLY A 56 -21.31 -21.25 -18.45
C GLY A 56 -20.47 -20.21 -19.18
N GLY A 57 -21.07 -19.52 -20.15
CA GLY A 57 -20.49 -18.28 -20.65
C GLY A 57 -20.31 -17.29 -19.49
N VAL A 58 -19.11 -16.75 -19.30
CA VAL A 58 -18.86 -15.70 -18.31
C VAL A 58 -19.58 -14.42 -18.75
N GLU A 59 -20.73 -14.14 -18.13
CA GLU A 59 -21.48 -12.92 -18.39
C GLU A 59 -21.09 -11.82 -17.38
N VAL A 60 -20.41 -10.79 -17.87
CA VAL A 60 -20.06 -9.63 -17.04
C VAL A 60 -21.24 -8.66 -16.99
N ASN A 61 -22.03 -8.77 -15.93
CA ASN A 61 -23.11 -7.84 -15.60
C ASN A 61 -22.56 -6.58 -14.91
N GLY A 62 -23.06 -5.40 -15.31
CA GLY A 62 -22.64 -4.12 -14.71
C GLY A 62 -21.48 -3.39 -15.41
N ARG A 63 -21.30 -3.59 -16.73
CA ARG A 63 -20.23 -2.94 -17.53
C ARG A 63 -20.12 -1.42 -17.37
N ARG A 64 -21.23 -0.74 -17.02
CA ARG A 64 -21.25 0.70 -16.70
C ARG A 64 -20.29 1.06 -15.57
N ASN A 65 -20.02 0.15 -14.64
CA ASN A 65 -19.09 0.39 -13.53
C ASN A 65 -17.65 0.57 -13.99
N PHE A 66 -17.27 0.05 -15.16
CA PHE A 66 -15.96 0.35 -15.75
C PHE A 66 -15.80 1.82 -16.11
N LEU A 67 -16.88 2.51 -16.49
CA LEU A 67 -16.85 3.95 -16.72
C LEU A 67 -16.58 4.70 -15.41
N TYR A 68 -17.28 4.36 -14.33
CA TYR A 68 -17.04 4.95 -13.01
C TYR A 68 -15.61 4.69 -12.54
N LEU A 69 -15.10 3.47 -12.73
CA LEU A 69 -13.72 3.13 -12.41
C LEU A 69 -12.72 3.97 -13.22
N ALA A 70 -12.95 4.15 -14.53
CA ALA A 70 -12.10 4.98 -15.38
C ALA A 70 -12.08 6.45 -14.92
N VAL A 71 -13.24 6.99 -14.52
CA VAL A 71 -13.32 8.36 -13.95
C VAL A 71 -12.57 8.45 -12.62
N ILE A 72 -12.72 7.47 -11.72
CA ILE A 72 -11.96 7.41 -10.46
C ILE A 72 -10.45 7.40 -10.73
N ILE A 73 -9.98 6.52 -11.62
CA ILE A 73 -8.56 6.43 -11.99
C ILE A 73 -8.09 7.75 -12.59
N GLY A 74 -8.84 8.33 -13.53
CA GLY A 74 -8.50 9.61 -14.15
C GLY A 74 -8.45 10.77 -13.14
N SER A 75 -9.34 10.77 -12.16
CA SER A 75 -9.40 11.80 -11.13
C SER A 75 -8.15 11.85 -10.24
N VAL A 76 -7.42 10.74 -10.11
CA VAL A 76 -6.14 10.71 -9.36
C VAL A 76 -5.13 11.69 -9.93
N PHE A 77 -5.15 11.90 -11.26
CA PHE A 77 -4.25 12.81 -11.97
C PHE A 77 -4.72 14.27 -11.97
N LEU A 78 -5.96 14.54 -11.52
CA LEU A 78 -6.54 15.88 -11.44
C LEU A 78 -6.11 16.57 -10.14
N ASP A 79 -4.80 16.85 -10.05
CA ASP A 79 -4.14 17.37 -8.86
C ASP A 79 -3.04 18.37 -9.28
N PRO A 80 -2.91 19.54 -8.61
CA PRO A 80 -1.85 20.52 -8.89
C PRO A 80 -0.43 19.96 -8.77
N ALA A 81 -0.23 18.90 -7.97
CA ALA A 81 1.06 18.22 -7.86
C ALA A 81 1.42 17.37 -9.09
N VAL A 82 0.44 17.07 -9.95
CA VAL A 82 0.63 16.28 -11.19
C VAL A 82 0.58 17.19 -12.42
N ILE A 83 -0.39 18.12 -12.46
CA ILE A 83 -0.62 19.01 -13.60
C ILE A 83 -0.29 20.45 -13.17
N PRO A 84 0.79 21.06 -13.70
CA PRO A 84 1.13 22.44 -13.39
C PRO A 84 -0.01 23.40 -13.74
N GLY A 85 -0.40 24.26 -12.78
CA GLY A 85 -1.47 25.24 -12.96
C GLY A 85 -2.89 24.68 -12.84
N PHE A 86 -3.06 23.41 -12.46
CA PHE A 86 -4.38 22.86 -12.16
C PHE A 86 -4.97 23.51 -10.90
N PRO A 87 -6.27 23.86 -10.86
CA PRO A 87 -6.87 24.56 -9.73
C PRO A 87 -6.85 23.73 -8.45
N SER A 88 -6.49 24.37 -7.35
CA SER A 88 -6.48 23.78 -6.01
C SER A 88 -7.64 24.33 -5.18
N LEU A 89 -8.59 23.48 -4.80
CA LEU A 89 -9.64 23.87 -3.84
C LEU A 89 -9.07 24.23 -2.46
N GLN A 90 -7.93 23.65 -2.11
CA GLN A 90 -7.22 23.94 -0.86
C GLN A 90 -6.71 25.38 -0.87
N GLU A 91 -6.12 25.83 -1.98
CA GLU A 91 -5.61 27.21 -2.10
C GLU A 91 -6.74 28.23 -2.32
N MET A 92 -7.73 27.89 -3.15
CA MET A 92 -8.81 28.81 -3.52
C MET A 92 -9.81 29.04 -2.37
N PHE A 93 -10.13 27.98 -1.62
CA PHE A 93 -11.24 27.97 -0.66
C PHE A 93 -10.85 27.48 0.74
N HIS A 94 -9.57 27.20 0.99
CA HIS A 94 -9.09 26.68 2.29
C HIS A 94 -9.81 25.40 2.73
N LEU A 95 -10.25 24.59 1.76
CA LEU A 95 -10.92 23.32 2.02
C LEU A 95 -9.87 22.22 2.32
N PRO A 96 -10.20 21.24 3.18
CA PRO A 96 -9.27 20.16 3.53
C PRO A 96 -9.13 19.08 2.43
N PHE A 97 -9.78 19.25 1.27
CA PHE A 97 -9.82 18.28 0.18
C PHE A 97 -9.68 18.97 -1.19
N GLY A 98 -9.23 18.22 -2.19
CA GLY A 98 -9.05 18.69 -3.56
C GLY A 98 -10.20 18.34 -4.49
N ILE A 99 -10.05 18.68 -5.78
CA ILE A 99 -11.04 18.37 -6.82
C ILE A 99 -11.19 16.85 -6.99
N ARG A 100 -10.08 16.11 -6.87
CA ARG A 100 -10.06 14.65 -6.90
C ARG A 100 -11.08 14.03 -5.94
N GLU A 101 -11.04 14.41 -4.66
CA GLU A 101 -11.93 13.84 -3.63
C GLU A 101 -13.40 14.16 -3.91
N VAL A 102 -13.69 15.35 -4.44
CA VAL A 102 -15.05 15.74 -4.85
C VAL A 102 -15.54 14.84 -5.99
N ILE A 103 -14.71 14.61 -7.00
CA ILE A 103 -15.04 13.72 -8.12
C ILE A 103 -15.24 12.28 -7.63
N MET A 104 -14.31 11.75 -6.82
CA MET A 104 -14.39 10.39 -6.30
C MET A 104 -15.65 10.19 -5.45
N SER A 105 -15.98 11.16 -4.59
CA SER A 105 -17.21 11.11 -3.77
C SER A 105 -18.47 11.17 -4.62
N GLY A 106 -18.50 12.07 -5.62
CA GLY A 106 -19.61 12.16 -6.57
C GLY A 106 -19.81 10.88 -7.38
N VAL A 107 -18.71 10.27 -7.84
CA VAL A 107 -18.76 8.99 -8.54
C VAL A 107 -19.21 7.86 -7.63
N ALA A 108 -18.76 7.80 -6.37
CA ALA A 108 -19.22 6.79 -5.41
C ALA A 108 -20.74 6.87 -5.19
N VAL A 109 -21.28 8.09 -5.00
CA VAL A 109 -22.73 8.32 -4.88
C VAL A 109 -23.46 7.93 -6.17
N ALA A 110 -22.99 8.40 -7.32
CA ALA A 110 -23.60 8.09 -8.61
C ALA A 110 -23.57 6.58 -8.91
N ALA A 111 -22.47 5.90 -8.63
CA ALA A 111 -22.31 4.46 -8.78
C ALA A 111 -23.32 3.72 -7.91
N TYR A 112 -23.45 4.07 -6.63
CA TYR A 112 -24.42 3.43 -5.73
C TYR A 112 -25.88 3.65 -6.15
N LEU A 113 -26.22 4.87 -6.57
CA LEU A 113 -27.58 5.22 -7.01
C LEU A 113 -27.97 4.54 -8.32
N THR A 114 -27.01 4.37 -9.23
CA THR A 114 -27.26 3.81 -10.58
C THR A 114 -26.95 2.31 -10.70
N SER A 115 -26.41 1.69 -9.65
CA SER A 115 -26.10 0.25 -9.64
C SER A 115 -27.38 -0.60 -9.65
N ASN A 116 -27.28 -1.76 -10.32
CA ASN A 116 -28.34 -2.77 -10.31
C ASN A 116 -28.55 -3.31 -8.88
N LYS A 117 -29.75 -3.14 -8.33
CA LYS A 117 -30.08 -3.52 -6.95
C LYS A 117 -30.10 -5.03 -6.75
N ASP A 118 -30.46 -5.81 -7.76
CA ASP A 118 -30.44 -7.27 -7.69
C ASP A 118 -28.99 -7.78 -7.67
N ALA A 119 -28.10 -7.16 -8.46
CA ALA A 119 -26.67 -7.46 -8.39
C ALA A 119 -26.05 -7.07 -7.04
N LEU A 120 -26.45 -5.94 -6.44
CA LEU A 120 -25.98 -5.57 -5.10
C LEU A 120 -26.47 -6.55 -4.03
N LYS A 121 -27.73 -6.98 -4.09
CA LYS A 121 -28.28 -7.99 -3.17
C LYS A 121 -27.60 -9.34 -3.34
N GLY A 122 -27.36 -9.77 -4.58
CA GLY A 122 -26.66 -11.02 -4.88
C GLY A 122 -25.21 -11.05 -4.40
N ASN A 123 -24.57 -9.88 -4.27
CA ASN A 123 -23.24 -9.73 -3.68
C ASN A 123 -23.28 -9.41 -2.16
N GLU A 124 -24.44 -9.52 -1.51
CA GLU A 124 -24.64 -9.21 -0.09
C GLU A 124 -24.12 -7.81 0.33
N PHE A 125 -24.20 -6.84 -0.60
CA PHE A 125 -23.65 -5.52 -0.39
C PHE A 125 -24.31 -4.82 0.80
N ASN A 126 -23.50 -4.34 1.73
CA ASN A 126 -23.93 -3.57 2.88
C ASN A 126 -22.85 -2.53 3.27
N PHE A 127 -23.25 -1.48 3.99
CA PHE A 127 -22.36 -0.37 4.35
C PHE A 127 -21.58 -0.60 5.66
N GLU A 128 -21.83 -1.71 6.35
CA GLU A 128 -21.26 -1.98 7.67
C GLU A 128 -19.73 -2.11 7.63
N PRO A 129 -19.12 -2.90 6.71
CA PRO A 129 -17.67 -2.95 6.53
C PRO A 129 -17.05 -1.57 6.24
N ILE A 130 -17.70 -0.75 5.41
CA ILE A 130 -17.20 0.60 5.09
C ILE A 130 -17.21 1.48 6.35
N ARG A 131 -18.27 1.39 7.16
CA ARG A 131 -18.40 2.13 8.41
C ARG A 131 -17.34 1.71 9.42
N GLU A 132 -17.11 0.40 9.58
CA GLU A 132 -16.08 -0.14 10.47
C GLU A 132 -14.68 0.35 10.07
N VAL A 133 -14.33 0.21 8.78
CA VAL A 133 -13.05 0.69 8.24
C VAL A 133 -12.91 2.20 8.43
N ALA A 134 -13.95 3.00 8.17
CA ALA A 134 -13.90 4.44 8.35
C ALA A 134 -13.67 4.84 9.82
N LEU A 135 -14.36 4.21 10.77
CA LEU A 135 -14.17 4.48 12.21
C LEU A 135 -12.78 4.07 12.69
N LEU A 136 -12.28 2.92 12.23
CA LEU A 136 -10.94 2.43 12.54
C LEU A 136 -9.86 3.40 12.01
N PHE A 137 -9.97 3.86 10.76
CA PHE A 137 -9.03 4.81 10.18
C PHE A 137 -9.08 6.17 10.88
N ILE A 138 -10.27 6.68 11.24
CA ILE A 138 -10.38 7.91 12.04
C ILE A 138 -9.64 7.75 13.38
N GLY A 139 -9.84 6.64 14.09
CA GLY A 139 -9.16 6.37 15.36
C GLY A 139 -7.64 6.27 15.21
N ILE A 140 -7.15 5.51 14.22
CA ILE A 140 -5.71 5.34 13.96
C ILE A 140 -5.08 6.69 13.59
N PHE A 141 -5.60 7.41 12.60
CA PHE A 141 -4.98 8.66 12.14
C PHE A 141 -5.07 9.78 13.18
N ALA A 142 -6.15 9.85 13.98
CA ALA A 142 -6.26 10.83 15.06
C ALA A 142 -5.20 10.59 16.16
N THR A 143 -4.92 9.33 16.48
CA THR A 143 -3.91 8.97 17.49
C THR A 143 -2.49 8.94 16.94
N MET A 144 -2.31 8.88 15.63
CA MET A 144 -1.00 8.87 14.99
C MET A 144 -0.29 10.22 15.09
N ILE A 145 -0.96 11.37 15.05
CA ILE A 145 -0.31 12.69 15.05
C ILE A 145 0.78 12.81 16.14
N PRO A 146 0.49 12.61 17.43
CA PRO A 146 1.54 12.67 18.48
C PRO A 146 2.59 11.55 18.34
N ALA A 147 2.23 10.39 17.80
CA ALA A 147 3.17 9.30 17.56
C ALA A 147 4.18 9.66 16.44
N LEU A 148 3.73 10.35 15.38
CA LEU A 148 4.58 10.83 14.29
C LEU A 148 5.58 11.88 14.79
N GLU A 149 5.14 12.80 15.64
CA GLU A 149 6.03 13.79 16.27
C GLU A 149 7.06 13.11 17.18
N LEU A 150 6.62 12.14 17.99
CA LEU A 150 7.50 11.39 18.88
C LEU A 150 8.56 10.61 18.10
N ILE A 151 8.17 9.85 17.07
CA ILE A 151 9.13 9.05 16.29
C ILE A 151 10.07 9.94 15.47
N GLY A 152 9.58 11.05 14.91
CA GLY A 152 10.40 12.01 14.17
C GLY A 152 11.45 12.66 15.08
N SER A 153 11.04 13.12 16.27
CA SER A 153 11.96 13.71 17.26
C SER A 153 12.97 12.69 17.81
N PHE A 154 12.56 11.43 17.94
CA PHE A 154 13.44 10.35 18.37
C PHE A 154 14.49 10.05 17.29
N ALA A 155 14.06 9.90 16.03
CA ALA A 155 14.94 9.62 14.91
C ALA A 155 15.91 10.77 14.62
N SER A 156 15.48 12.03 14.79
CA SER A 156 16.36 13.20 14.69
C SER A 156 17.50 13.16 15.71
N ARG A 157 17.21 12.81 16.97
CA ARG A 157 18.21 12.70 18.05
C ARG A 157 19.14 11.49 17.92
N HIS A 158 18.69 10.45 17.22
CA HIS A 158 19.43 9.20 17.04
C HIS A 158 19.72 8.93 15.56
N ALA A 159 19.96 9.96 14.76
CA ALA A 159 20.05 9.84 13.31
C ALA A 159 21.10 8.80 12.84
N GLY A 160 22.20 8.67 13.58
CA GLY A 160 23.25 7.67 13.33
C GLY A 160 22.83 6.22 13.57
N ASP A 161 21.82 5.99 14.42
CA ASP A 161 21.31 4.65 14.73
C ASP A 161 20.31 4.17 13.69
N PHE A 162 19.76 5.03 12.85
CA PHE A 162 18.72 4.65 11.90
C PHE A 162 19.30 4.52 10.48
N SER A 163 19.95 3.39 10.19
CA SER A 163 20.43 3.05 8.84
C SER A 163 19.29 2.61 7.91
N VAL A 164 19.51 2.66 6.60
CA VAL A 164 18.58 2.12 5.58
C VAL A 164 18.18 0.68 5.88
N THR A 165 19.12 -0.16 6.32
CA THR A 165 18.85 -1.55 6.71
C THR A 165 17.83 -1.63 7.85
N ARG A 166 17.98 -0.80 8.89
CA ARG A 166 17.02 -0.78 10.01
C ARG A 166 15.66 -0.26 9.55
N PHE A 167 15.62 0.78 8.72
CA PHE A 167 14.37 1.26 8.14
C PHE A 167 13.65 0.19 7.33
N TYR A 168 14.35 -0.54 6.45
CA TYR A 168 13.75 -1.62 5.66
C TYR A 168 13.11 -2.69 6.56
N TRP A 169 13.88 -3.26 7.49
CA TRP A 169 13.39 -4.36 8.33
C TRP A 169 12.33 -3.91 9.34
N MET A 170 12.51 -2.77 10.00
CA MET A 170 11.54 -2.28 10.98
C MET A 170 10.23 -1.85 10.31
N THR A 171 10.30 -1.18 9.16
CA THR A 171 9.09 -0.85 8.37
C THR A 171 8.39 -2.14 7.99
N GLY A 172 9.12 -3.10 7.42
CA GLY A 172 8.54 -4.34 6.96
C GLY A 172 7.88 -5.15 8.09
N LEU A 173 8.61 -5.41 9.17
CA LEU A 173 8.09 -6.21 10.29
C LEU A 173 6.84 -5.59 10.92
N LEU A 174 6.79 -4.26 11.06
CA LEU A 174 5.60 -3.57 11.56
C LEU A 174 4.43 -3.65 10.56
N SER A 175 4.72 -3.49 9.26
CA SER A 175 3.72 -3.55 8.19
C SER A 175 3.03 -4.91 8.13
N GLY A 176 3.78 -5.98 8.39
CA GLY A 176 3.23 -7.33 8.41
C GLY A 176 2.18 -7.58 9.50
N VAL A 177 2.01 -6.67 10.47
CA VAL A 177 1.10 -6.86 11.63
C VAL A 177 0.09 -5.72 11.81
N LEU A 178 0.45 -4.46 11.55
CA LEU A 178 -0.38 -3.30 11.91
C LEU A 178 -1.34 -2.85 10.80
N ASP A 179 -0.82 -2.72 9.57
CA ASP A 179 -1.42 -2.25 8.30
C ASP A 179 -0.36 -1.41 7.56
N ASN A 180 -0.39 -1.43 6.22
CA ASN A 180 0.65 -0.82 5.42
C ASN A 180 0.61 0.71 5.44
N ALA A 181 -0.59 1.30 5.42
CA ALA A 181 -0.79 2.75 5.37
C ALA A 181 -0.24 3.50 6.60
N PRO A 182 -0.64 3.16 7.84
CA PRO A 182 -0.09 3.80 9.03
C PRO A 182 1.40 3.49 9.21
N THR A 183 1.85 2.29 8.85
CA THR A 183 3.27 1.91 8.90
C THR A 183 4.11 2.82 8.00
N TYR A 184 3.71 3.02 6.75
CA TYR A 184 4.43 3.87 5.82
C TYR A 184 4.55 5.31 6.32
N ILE A 185 3.46 5.92 6.78
CA ILE A 185 3.49 7.30 7.29
C ILE A 185 4.36 7.41 8.55
N ASN A 186 4.35 6.41 9.43
CA ASN A 186 5.16 6.40 10.64
C ASN A 186 6.67 6.37 10.32
N PHE A 187 7.09 5.51 9.39
CA PHE A 187 8.49 5.44 8.99
C PHE A 187 8.91 6.57 8.06
N LEU A 188 8.01 7.14 7.27
CA LEU A 188 8.26 8.39 6.54
C LEU A 188 8.51 9.54 7.53
N ALA A 189 7.75 9.62 8.63
CA ALA A 189 7.95 10.65 9.66
C ALA A 189 9.28 10.46 10.39
N ALA A 190 9.63 9.22 10.71
CA ALA A 190 10.93 8.89 11.29
C ALA A 190 12.08 9.27 10.36
N ALA A 191 11.97 8.98 9.06
CA ALA A 191 12.98 9.33 8.07
C ALA A 191 13.07 10.84 7.85
N ALA A 192 11.93 11.55 7.77
CA ALA A 192 11.88 13.01 7.73
C ALA A 192 12.61 13.61 8.95
N GLY A 193 12.31 13.10 10.16
CA GLY A 193 12.97 13.51 11.40
C GLY A 193 14.48 13.23 11.40
N LYS A 194 14.93 12.05 10.94
CA LYS A 194 16.35 11.73 10.76
C LYS A 194 17.05 12.77 9.88
N PHE A 195 16.42 13.20 8.79
CA PHE A 195 16.98 14.17 7.83
C PHE A 195 16.73 15.63 8.23
N GLY A 196 16.10 15.88 9.39
CA GLY A 196 15.87 17.23 9.91
C GLY A 196 14.83 18.03 9.13
N ILE A 197 13.89 17.35 8.48
CA ILE A 197 12.82 17.97 7.69
C ILE A 197 11.44 17.69 8.28
N ASP A 198 10.44 18.47 7.89
CA ASP A 198 9.07 18.32 8.40
C ASP A 198 8.20 17.48 7.46
N ILE A 199 7.62 16.39 7.96
CA ILE A 199 6.65 15.56 7.22
C ILE A 199 5.35 16.31 6.89
N ALA A 200 5.01 17.36 7.62
CA ALA A 200 3.86 18.20 7.30
C ALA A 200 4.13 19.14 6.10
N SER A 201 5.39 19.40 5.76
CA SER A 201 5.78 20.25 4.63
C SER A 201 5.83 19.44 3.32
N VAL A 202 4.90 19.73 2.41
CA VAL A 202 4.88 19.12 1.06
C VAL A 202 6.17 19.42 0.27
N ALA A 203 6.74 20.62 0.46
CA ALA A 203 7.99 21.01 -0.19
C ALA A 203 9.18 20.20 0.35
N ASP A 204 9.22 19.96 1.66
CA ASP A 204 10.27 19.18 2.31
C ASP A 204 10.25 17.73 1.85
N ILE A 205 9.07 17.10 1.82
CA ILE A 205 8.92 15.72 1.35
C ILE A 205 9.24 15.60 -0.15
N ARG A 206 8.93 16.63 -0.95
CA ARG A 206 9.33 16.66 -2.36
C ARG A 206 10.85 16.70 -2.52
N ASN A 207 11.55 17.51 -1.71
CA ASN A 207 13.01 17.55 -1.69
C ASN A 207 13.61 16.24 -1.17
N PHE A 208 12.99 15.64 -0.14
CA PHE A 208 13.35 14.32 0.37
C PHE A 208 13.26 13.24 -0.72
N ALA A 209 12.19 13.24 -1.50
CA ALA A 209 12.03 12.32 -2.63
C ALA A 209 13.08 12.55 -3.74
N ALA A 210 13.60 13.78 -3.87
CA ALA A 210 14.65 14.12 -4.84
C ALA A 210 16.06 13.67 -4.42
N GLY A 211 16.27 13.25 -3.16
CA GLY A 211 17.54 12.69 -2.69
C GLY A 211 18.48 13.72 -2.05
N ILE A 212 18.07 14.31 -0.92
CA ILE A 212 18.95 15.14 -0.10
C ILE A 212 20.00 14.30 0.61
N SER A 213 21.15 14.92 0.91
CA SER A 213 22.24 14.27 1.65
C SER A 213 21.85 13.97 3.09
N SER A 214 22.28 12.81 3.59
CA SER A 214 22.09 12.45 5.00
C SER A 214 22.92 13.37 5.91
N PRO A 215 22.40 13.74 7.10
CA PRO A 215 23.19 14.44 8.12
C PRO A 215 24.25 13.53 8.77
N VAL A 216 24.22 12.21 8.50
CA VAL A 216 25.22 11.26 8.98
C VAL A 216 26.32 11.10 7.93
N PRO A 217 27.60 11.38 8.26
CA PRO A 217 28.70 11.23 7.30
C PRO A 217 28.84 9.79 6.77
N GLY A 218 28.93 9.65 5.45
CA GLY A 218 29.10 8.35 4.77
C GLY A 218 27.81 7.55 4.57
N ASP A 219 26.66 8.11 4.94
CA ASP A 219 25.33 7.51 4.74
C ASP A 219 24.75 7.84 3.36
N VAL A 220 23.68 7.14 2.98
CA VAL A 220 23.02 7.27 1.66
C VAL A 220 22.00 8.43 1.62
N THR A 221 21.60 8.82 0.42
CA THR A 221 20.61 9.89 0.19
C THR A 221 19.20 9.49 0.60
N SER A 222 18.36 10.47 0.91
CA SER A 222 16.99 10.28 1.40
C SER A 222 16.08 9.48 0.47
N ASP A 223 16.30 9.51 -0.84
CA ASP A 223 15.51 8.76 -1.80
C ASP A 223 15.70 7.24 -1.64
N VAL A 224 16.87 6.79 -1.16
CA VAL A 224 17.10 5.37 -0.83
C VAL A 224 16.28 4.97 0.40
N TYR A 225 16.23 5.83 1.44
CA TYR A 225 15.37 5.64 2.60
C TYR A 225 13.89 5.58 2.20
N LEU A 226 13.44 6.52 1.36
CA LEU A 226 12.07 6.53 0.85
C LEU A 226 11.74 5.26 0.07
N THR A 227 12.69 4.77 -0.73
CA THR A 227 12.55 3.53 -1.52
C THR A 227 12.45 2.31 -0.62
N ALA A 228 13.30 2.21 0.41
CA ALA A 228 13.27 1.15 1.40
C ALA A 228 11.93 1.10 2.15
N ILE A 229 11.45 2.26 2.63
CA ILE A 229 10.17 2.37 3.35
C ILE A 229 8.99 2.02 2.44
N SER A 230 8.99 2.52 1.20
CA SER A 230 7.95 2.25 0.21
C SER A 230 7.86 0.75 -0.07
N ILE A 231 8.98 0.10 -0.36
CA ILE A 231 9.01 -1.34 -0.65
C ILE A 231 8.64 -2.17 0.58
N ALA A 232 9.24 -1.88 1.73
CA ALA A 232 9.02 -2.67 2.94
C ALA A 232 7.57 -2.58 3.43
N SER A 233 6.97 -1.38 3.41
CA SER A 233 5.56 -1.21 3.79
C SER A 233 4.59 -1.95 2.85
N VAL A 234 4.85 -1.97 1.55
CA VAL A 234 3.97 -2.70 0.62
C VAL A 234 4.20 -4.21 0.73
N PHE A 235 5.44 -4.67 0.62
CA PHE A 235 5.75 -6.08 0.41
C PHE A 235 5.51 -6.92 1.67
N PHE A 236 5.88 -6.40 2.84
CA PHE A 236 5.74 -7.17 4.08
C PHE A 236 4.30 -7.24 4.57
N GLY A 237 3.38 -6.42 4.04
CA GLY A 237 1.95 -6.55 4.33
C GLY A 237 1.37 -7.93 3.99
N ALA A 238 2.07 -8.72 3.16
CA ALA A 238 1.74 -10.10 2.86
C ALA A 238 2.16 -11.12 3.94
N LEU A 239 2.89 -10.72 5.00
CA LEU A 239 3.41 -11.67 5.98
C LEU A 239 2.32 -12.33 6.83
N THR A 240 1.19 -11.66 7.05
CA THR A 240 0.08 -12.21 7.82
C THR A 240 -1.26 -11.88 7.15
N TYR A 241 -2.33 -12.56 7.57
CA TYR A 241 -3.68 -12.24 7.09
C TYR A 241 -4.18 -10.86 7.50
N ILE A 242 -3.63 -10.24 8.55
CA ILE A 242 -4.02 -8.90 9.02
C ILE A 242 -3.12 -7.79 8.49
N GLY A 243 -2.02 -8.12 7.82
CA GLY A 243 -1.09 -7.12 7.29
C GLY A 243 -1.72 -6.22 6.22
N ASN A 244 -2.74 -6.71 5.50
CA ASN A 244 -3.58 -5.88 4.64
C ASN A 244 -4.99 -6.46 4.48
N ALA A 245 -5.96 -5.60 4.12
CA ALA A 245 -7.35 -5.99 3.93
C ALA A 245 -7.57 -7.06 2.84
N PRO A 246 -6.92 -7.00 1.66
CA PRO A 246 -7.02 -8.06 0.65
C PRO A 246 -6.68 -9.47 1.17
N ASN A 247 -5.63 -9.64 1.97
CA ASN A 247 -5.25 -10.96 2.50
C ASN A 247 -6.33 -11.54 3.40
N PHE A 248 -6.90 -10.71 4.27
CA PHE A 248 -7.99 -11.11 5.15
C PHE A 248 -9.24 -11.51 4.34
N MET A 249 -9.56 -10.76 3.28
CA MET A 249 -10.68 -11.07 2.38
C MET A 249 -10.46 -12.40 1.64
N VAL A 250 -9.29 -12.63 1.05
CA VAL A 250 -8.98 -13.88 0.32
C VAL A 250 -9.10 -15.09 1.25
N ARG A 251 -8.57 -15.00 2.48
CA ARG A 251 -8.73 -16.05 3.48
C ARG A 251 -10.20 -16.36 3.77
N ASN A 252 -11.01 -15.33 4.00
CA ASN A 252 -12.43 -15.53 4.34
C ASN A 252 -13.22 -16.12 3.17
N ILE A 253 -12.94 -15.71 1.93
CA ILE A 253 -13.57 -16.28 0.73
C ILE A 253 -13.20 -17.75 0.58
N ALA A 254 -11.92 -18.10 0.73
CA ALA A 254 -11.47 -19.48 0.64
C ALA A 254 -12.06 -20.35 1.76
N ALA A 255 -12.17 -19.82 2.99
CA ALA A 255 -12.84 -20.49 4.10
C ALA A 255 -14.33 -20.73 3.83
N GLN A 256 -15.03 -19.75 3.25
CA GLN A 256 -16.44 -19.86 2.86
C GLN A 256 -16.66 -20.87 1.74
N ALA A 257 -15.67 -21.04 0.85
CA ALA A 257 -15.66 -22.05 -0.20
C ALA A 257 -15.26 -23.45 0.31
N GLU A 258 -15.19 -23.65 1.64
CA GLU A 258 -14.79 -24.91 2.29
C GLU A 258 -13.40 -25.42 1.85
N ALA A 259 -12.54 -24.52 1.35
CA ALA A 259 -11.16 -24.86 1.05
C ALA A 259 -10.36 -25.06 2.35
N ASP A 260 -9.35 -25.93 2.31
CA ASP A 260 -8.41 -26.11 3.42
C ASP A 260 -7.49 -24.88 3.52
N VAL A 261 -7.90 -23.89 4.30
CA VAL A 261 -7.15 -22.65 4.55
C VAL A 261 -6.34 -22.76 5.83
N PRO A 262 -5.02 -22.45 5.79
CA PRO A 262 -4.22 -22.49 6.99
C PRO A 262 -4.67 -21.43 7.99
N ASP A 263 -4.55 -21.73 9.27
CA ASP A 263 -4.80 -20.76 10.33
C ASP A 263 -3.75 -19.62 10.32
N PHE A 264 -3.91 -18.63 11.20
CA PHE A 264 -3.02 -17.47 11.25
C PHE A 264 -1.54 -17.82 11.44
N LEU A 265 -1.23 -18.73 12.37
CA LEU A 265 0.15 -19.09 12.67
C LEU A 265 0.69 -20.05 11.62
N GLU A 266 -0.16 -20.96 11.17
CA GLU A 266 0.12 -21.90 10.10
C GLU A 266 0.50 -21.23 8.79
N TYR A 267 -0.24 -20.20 8.41
CA TYR A 267 0.11 -19.37 7.27
C TYR A 267 1.52 -18.81 7.40
N VAL A 268 1.86 -18.26 8.58
CA VAL A 268 3.15 -17.65 8.86
C VAL A 268 4.29 -18.66 8.77
N TYR A 269 4.21 -19.80 9.47
CA TYR A 269 5.35 -20.73 9.52
C TYR A 269 5.45 -21.64 8.29
N LYS A 270 4.35 -21.97 7.60
CA LYS A 270 4.38 -22.82 6.39
C LYS A 270 4.65 -22.03 5.11
N TYR A 271 4.13 -20.81 5.01
CA TYR A 271 4.15 -20.04 3.76
C TYR A 271 4.91 -18.72 3.90
N SER A 272 4.55 -17.83 4.82
CA SER A 272 5.18 -16.50 4.88
C SER A 272 6.68 -16.56 5.18
N ILE A 273 7.08 -17.27 6.23
CA ILE A 273 8.50 -17.37 6.59
C ILE A 273 9.31 -18.11 5.52
N PRO A 274 8.91 -19.29 5.02
CA PRO A 274 9.74 -20.03 4.07
C PRO A 274 9.78 -19.41 2.66
N VAL A 275 8.76 -18.65 2.26
CA VAL A 275 8.67 -18.06 0.91
C VAL A 275 9.02 -16.58 0.91
N LEU A 276 8.34 -15.79 1.74
CA LEU A 276 8.42 -14.33 1.67
C LEU A 276 9.69 -13.78 2.33
N ILE A 277 10.10 -14.31 3.48
CA ILE A 277 11.31 -13.80 4.17
C ILE A 277 12.59 -13.99 3.33
N PRO A 278 12.86 -15.15 2.70
CA PRO A 278 13.98 -15.28 1.77
C PRO A 278 13.93 -14.31 0.60
N LEU A 279 12.74 -14.07 0.04
CA LEU A 279 12.56 -13.10 -1.03
C LEU A 279 12.89 -11.68 -0.54
N PHE A 280 12.38 -11.29 0.63
CA PHE A 280 12.65 -9.98 1.22
C PHE A 280 14.11 -9.81 1.63
N LEU A 281 14.80 -10.89 2.01
CA LEU A 281 16.24 -10.90 2.20
C LEU A 281 16.98 -10.64 0.89
N VAL A 282 16.57 -11.27 -0.22
CA VAL A 282 17.17 -11.04 -1.55
C VAL A 282 16.97 -9.59 -1.98
N VAL A 283 15.77 -9.04 -1.82
CA VAL A 283 15.50 -7.62 -2.11
C VAL A 283 16.39 -6.72 -1.25
N TRP A 284 16.48 -7.00 0.06
CA TRP A 284 17.36 -6.23 0.94
C TRP A 284 18.83 -6.30 0.53
N LEU A 285 19.36 -7.50 0.26
CA LEU A 285 20.75 -7.71 -0.14
C LEU A 285 21.11 -6.96 -1.41
N LEU A 286 20.20 -6.91 -2.39
CA LEU A 286 20.46 -6.30 -3.69
C LEU A 286 20.30 -4.78 -3.70
N PHE A 287 19.41 -4.23 -2.87
CA PHE A 287 19.03 -2.81 -2.96
C PHE A 287 19.32 -1.97 -1.71
N PHE A 288 19.47 -2.59 -0.53
CA PHE A 288 19.48 -1.89 0.76
C PHE A 288 20.57 -2.36 1.73
N ASN A 289 21.42 -3.31 1.35
CA ASN A 289 22.62 -3.68 2.07
C ASN A 289 23.78 -2.75 1.66
N ILE A 290 23.70 -1.49 2.09
CA ILE A 290 24.63 -0.40 1.78
C ILE A 290 25.08 0.24 3.09
#